data_AF-A0A950NR37-F1
#
_entry.id   AF-A0A950NR37-F1
#
_cell.length_a   1.000
_cell.length_b   1.000
_cell.length_c   1.000
_cell.angle_alpha   90.00
_cell.angle_beta   90.00
_cell.angle_gamma   90.00
#
_symmetry.space_group_name_H-M   'P 1'
#
loop_
_entity.id
_entity.type
_entity.pdbx_description
1 polymer ?
#
loop_
_entity_poly.entity_id
_entity_poly.type
_entity_poly.pdbx_seq_one_letter_code
_entity_poly.pdbx_strand_id
1 'polypeptide(L)'
;MFRRDVVAPAGAGPYPIVSAVAAHAILWRASVCTAPCPLVLADLHTSVQRELGGPPGLGSPSDAAAQFSPDGALLAVATRRVVPGRPSPVADITVFDTVTGAPVWHDETDRLSTRGGRQSSTPGIVSSLVWDPSSRWLFFTVDSRLLAHRIGRQDDMELGAFAPAAAFDAG
;
A
#
# COMPACT_ATOMS: atom_id res chain seq x y z
N MET A 1 29.53 1.35 -11.26
CA MET A 1 28.19 0.90 -11.70
C MET A 1 28.04 -0.55 -11.25
N PHE A 2 27.47 -0.78 -10.05
CA PHE A 2 27.27 -2.14 -9.54
C PHE A 2 25.86 -2.60 -9.94
N ARG A 3 25.79 -3.55 -10.87
CA ARG A 3 24.56 -4.27 -11.20
C ARG A 3 24.41 -5.37 -10.15
N ARG A 4 23.45 -5.22 -9.25
CA ARG A 4 23.03 -6.31 -8.34
C ARG A 4 21.73 -6.86 -8.88
N ASP A 5 21.76 -8.12 -9.30
CA ASP A 5 20.60 -8.77 -9.86
C ASP A 5 19.61 -9.11 -8.73
N VAL A 6 18.38 -8.60 -8.83
CA VAL A 6 17.27 -9.03 -7.99
C VAL A 6 16.81 -10.37 -8.53
N VAL A 7 17.20 -11.45 -7.85
CA VAL A 7 16.86 -12.82 -8.26
C VAL A 7 15.44 -13.14 -7.81
N ALA A 8 14.56 -13.57 -8.70
CA ALA A 8 13.23 -13.98 -8.32
C ALA A 8 13.26 -15.33 -7.54
N PRO A 9 12.40 -15.58 -6.52
CA PRO A 9 12.32 -16.88 -5.89
C PRO A 9 11.95 -17.95 -6.91
N ALA A 10 12.35 -19.19 -6.64
CA ALA A 10 12.00 -20.33 -7.47
C ALA A 10 10.47 -20.43 -7.63
N GLY A 11 9.99 -20.45 -8.88
CA GLY A 11 8.56 -20.52 -9.22
C GLY A 11 7.90 -19.17 -9.54
N ALA A 12 8.57 -18.05 -9.31
CA ALA A 12 8.15 -16.76 -9.86
C ALA A 12 8.35 -16.77 -11.38
N GLY A 13 7.31 -16.44 -12.15
CA GLY A 13 7.42 -16.28 -13.60
C GLY A 13 8.56 -15.31 -14.00
N PRO A 14 9.02 -15.35 -15.27
CA PRO A 14 10.27 -14.73 -15.71
C PRO A 14 10.35 -13.20 -15.59
N TYR A 15 9.26 -12.51 -15.21
CA TYR A 15 9.21 -11.05 -15.15
C TYR A 15 8.74 -10.58 -13.76
N PRO A 16 9.60 -9.91 -12.96
CA PRO A 16 9.16 -9.24 -11.75
C PRO A 16 8.38 -7.97 -12.10
N ILE A 17 7.27 -7.73 -11.40
CA ILE A 17 6.58 -6.44 -11.39
C ILE A 17 7.07 -5.68 -10.18
N VAL A 18 7.73 -4.54 -10.41
CA VAL A 18 8.18 -3.63 -9.36
C VAL A 18 7.00 -2.76 -8.93
N SER A 19 6.66 -2.81 -7.64
CA SER A 19 5.55 -2.03 -7.07
C SER A 19 6.02 -0.74 -6.42
N ALA A 20 7.20 -0.75 -5.78
CA ALA A 20 7.80 0.44 -5.17
C ALA A 20 9.32 0.29 -5.07
N VAL A 21 10.05 1.41 -5.06
CA VAL A 21 11.52 1.45 -4.94
C VAL A 21 11.92 2.51 -3.91
N ALA A 22 12.89 2.16 -3.06
CA ALA A 22 13.62 3.06 -2.19
C ALA A 22 15.13 2.94 -2.45
N ALA A 23 15.93 3.79 -1.80
CA ALA A 23 17.39 3.75 -1.94
C ALA A 23 18.01 2.40 -1.53
N HIS A 24 17.39 1.69 -0.59
CA HIS A 24 17.94 0.46 -0.01
C HIS A 24 17.07 -0.78 -0.18
N ALA A 25 15.86 -0.64 -0.73
CA ALA A 25 14.92 -1.73 -0.84
C ALA A 25 14.05 -1.60 -2.09
N ILE A 26 13.54 -2.73 -2.55
CA ILE A 26 12.56 -2.80 -3.64
C ILE A 26 11.42 -3.72 -3.22
N LEU A 27 10.20 -3.25 -3.44
CA LEU A 27 9.00 -4.07 -3.33
C LEU A 27 8.64 -4.56 -4.72
N TRP A 28 8.52 -5.87 -4.87
CA TRP A 28 8.19 -6.47 -6.15
C TRP A 28 7.37 -7.75 -5.97
N ARG A 29 6.83 -8.27 -7.07
CA ARG A 29 6.12 -9.56 -7.12
C ARG A 29 6.34 -10.26 -8.44
N ALA A 30 6.06 -11.56 -8.50
CA ALA A 30 6.01 -12.28 -9.76
C ALA A 30 4.86 -11.76 -10.65
N SER A 31 5.12 -11.56 -11.95
CA SER A 31 4.07 -11.29 -12.95
C SER A 31 3.12 -12.47 -13.14
N VAL A 32 3.61 -13.68 -12.90
CA VAL A 32 2.85 -14.93 -12.99
C VAL A 32 3.11 -15.73 -11.72
N CYS A 33 2.02 -16.05 -11.02
CA CYS A 33 2.01 -16.81 -9.77
C CYS A 33 0.65 -17.51 -9.66
N THR A 34 0.66 -18.77 -9.23
CA THR A 34 -0.56 -19.45 -8.79
C THR A 34 -0.98 -18.84 -7.46
N ALA A 35 -2.11 -18.13 -7.45
CA ALA A 35 -2.57 -17.36 -6.31
C ALA A 35 -2.51 -18.18 -4.99
N PRO A 36 -2.06 -17.57 -3.87
CA PRO A 36 -1.73 -16.15 -3.69
C PRO A 36 -0.37 -15.74 -4.28
N CYS A 37 -0.30 -14.51 -4.80
CA CYS A 37 0.92 -13.91 -5.35
C CYS A 37 1.64 -13.10 -4.27
N PRO A 38 2.74 -13.60 -3.68
CA PRO A 38 3.38 -12.92 -2.57
C PRO A 38 4.01 -11.59 -3.01
N LEU A 39 3.92 -10.60 -2.14
CA LEU A 39 4.73 -9.39 -2.22
C LEU A 39 6.08 -9.68 -1.57
N VAL A 40 7.16 -9.39 -2.31
CA VAL A 40 8.52 -9.63 -1.86
C VAL A 40 9.20 -8.28 -1.63
N LEU A 41 9.64 -8.06 -0.40
CA LEU A 41 10.54 -6.97 -0.05
C LEU A 41 11.98 -7.47 -0.13
N ALA A 42 12.76 -6.91 -1.05
CA ALA A 42 14.17 -7.22 -1.21
C ALA A 42 15.02 -6.06 -0.74
N ASP A 43 15.97 -6.36 0.15
CA ASP A 43 17.02 -5.43 0.56
C ASP A 43 18.14 -5.43 -0.48
N LEU A 44 18.44 -4.26 -1.04
CA LEU A 44 19.43 -4.06 -2.10
C LEU A 44 20.88 -4.09 -1.59
N HIS A 45 21.09 -3.87 -0.29
CA HIS A 45 22.40 -3.87 0.36
C HIS A 45 22.81 -5.28 0.79
N THR A 46 21.89 -6.05 1.33
CA THR A 46 22.16 -7.40 1.85
C THR A 46 21.75 -8.52 0.90
N SER A 47 20.99 -8.21 -0.16
CA SER A 47 20.36 -9.19 -1.07
C SER A 47 19.38 -10.14 -0.36
N VAL A 48 19.00 -9.84 0.89
CA VAL A 48 17.99 -10.60 1.62
C VAL A 48 16.63 -10.28 1.04
N GLN A 49 15.85 -11.33 0.78
CA GLN A 49 14.46 -11.22 0.35
C GLN A 49 13.54 -11.79 1.41
N ARG A 50 12.39 -11.15 1.59
CA ARG A 50 11.34 -11.62 2.48
C ARG A 50 9.98 -11.44 1.84
N GLU A 51 9.12 -12.41 2.03
CA GLU A 51 7.70 -12.23 1.72
C GLU A 51 7.07 -11.38 2.82
N LEU A 52 6.32 -10.35 2.42
CA LEU A 52 5.56 -9.55 3.37
C LEU A 52 4.33 -10.34 3.80
N GLY A 53 4.31 -10.74 5.07
CA GLY A 53 3.13 -11.34 5.69
C GLY A 53 2.11 -10.26 6.02
N GLY A 54 0.89 -10.38 5.50
CA GLY A 54 -0.24 -9.55 5.89
C GLY A 54 -1.48 -10.40 6.17
N PRO A 55 -2.64 -9.77 6.40
CA PRO A 55 -3.88 -10.50 6.63
C PRO A 55 -4.11 -11.54 5.52
N PRO A 56 -4.70 -12.70 5.84
CA PRO A 56 -5.00 -13.71 4.85
C PRO A 56 -5.84 -13.08 3.72
N GLY A 57 -5.33 -13.20 2.49
CA GLY A 57 -5.98 -12.62 1.33
C GLY A 57 -5.54 -11.20 0.98
N LEU A 58 -4.31 -10.78 1.31
CA LEU A 58 -3.63 -9.74 0.51
C LEU A 58 -3.76 -10.15 -0.97
N GLY A 59 -4.76 -9.57 -1.64
CA GLY A 59 -5.13 -9.95 -2.99
C GLY A 59 -3.96 -9.72 -3.93
N SER A 60 -3.95 -10.42 -5.06
CA SER A 60 -2.93 -10.19 -6.09
C SER A 60 -2.92 -8.70 -6.43
N PRO A 61 -1.81 -7.99 -6.16
CA PRO A 61 -1.81 -6.52 -6.14
C PRO A 61 -1.71 -5.93 -7.56
N SER A 62 -2.55 -6.38 -8.49
CA SER A 62 -2.62 -5.79 -9.84
C SER A 62 -2.86 -4.29 -9.80
N ASP A 63 -3.45 -3.77 -8.71
CA ASP A 63 -3.76 -2.35 -8.50
C ASP A 63 -3.28 -1.79 -7.15
N ALA A 64 -2.27 -2.39 -6.51
CA ALA A 64 -1.82 -1.91 -5.20
C ALA A 64 -0.96 -0.64 -5.33
N ALA A 65 -1.40 0.44 -4.69
CA ALA A 65 -0.50 1.55 -4.40
C ALA A 65 0.49 1.08 -3.33
N ALA A 66 1.78 1.26 -3.58
CA ALA A 66 2.82 1.02 -2.59
C ALA A 66 3.80 2.18 -2.59
N GLN A 67 4.23 2.60 -1.40
CA GLN A 67 5.16 3.72 -1.27
C GLN A 67 6.02 3.58 -0.01
N PHE A 68 7.33 3.74 -0.19
CA PHE A 68 8.26 3.86 0.92
C PHE A 68 8.15 5.24 1.56
N SER A 69 8.35 5.31 2.88
CA SER A 69 8.56 6.58 3.58
C SER A 69 9.81 7.30 3.05
N PRO A 70 9.93 8.62 3.24
CA PRO A 70 11.10 9.38 2.79
C PRO A 70 12.45 8.86 3.31
N ASP A 71 12.50 8.36 4.54
CA ASP A 71 13.68 7.70 5.12
C ASP A 71 13.84 6.22 4.69
N GLY A 72 12.82 5.66 4.04
CA GLY A 72 12.72 4.27 3.61
C GLY A 72 12.59 3.25 4.75
N ALA A 73 12.44 3.69 6.00
CA ALA A 73 12.29 2.79 7.15
C ALA A 73 10.92 2.09 7.16
N LEU A 74 9.93 2.68 6.49
CA LEU A 74 8.57 2.18 6.40
C LEU A 74 8.14 1.98 4.95
N LEU A 75 7.23 1.03 4.75
CA LEU A 75 6.59 0.76 3.47
C LEU A 75 5.09 0.69 3.67
N ALA A 76 4.35 1.61 3.06
CA ALA A 76 2.90 1.53 2.97
C ALA A 76 2.50 0.71 1.74
N VAL A 77 1.57 -0.21 1.91
CA VAL A 77 0.97 -1.01 0.84
C VAL A 77 -0.54 -0.98 0.99
N ALA A 78 -1.23 -0.58 -0.07
CA ALA A 78 -2.67 -0.69 -0.17
C ALA A 78 -3.05 -1.85 -1.08
N THR A 79 -3.75 -2.85 -0.56
CA THR A 79 -4.24 -3.99 -1.34
C THR A 79 -5.75 -3.98 -1.41
N ARG A 80 -6.32 -4.64 -2.42
CA ARG A 80 -7.76 -4.91 -2.50
C ARG A 80 -8.00 -6.39 -2.22
N ARG A 81 -9.01 -6.68 -1.41
CA ARG A 81 -9.49 -8.05 -1.16
C ARG A 81 -10.97 -8.17 -1.46
N VAL A 82 -11.34 -9.30 -2.07
CA VAL A 82 -12.75 -9.68 -2.23
C VAL A 82 -13.14 -10.49 -1.00
N VAL A 83 -14.09 -9.98 -0.22
CA VAL A 83 -14.59 -10.65 0.98
C VAL A 83 -15.86 -11.42 0.60
N PRO A 84 -15.93 -12.75 0.80
CA PRO A 84 -17.14 -13.52 0.52
C PRO A 84 -18.35 -12.95 1.27
N GLY A 85 -19.46 -12.77 0.55
CA GLY A 85 -20.69 -12.20 1.11
C GLY A 85 -20.74 -10.67 1.20
N ARG A 86 -19.68 -9.96 0.80
CA ARG A 86 -19.74 -8.49 0.61
C ARG A 86 -19.99 -8.14 -0.86
N PRO A 87 -20.83 -7.12 -1.14
CA PRO A 87 -21.14 -6.72 -2.50
C PRO A 87 -19.96 -6.00 -3.20
N SER A 88 -19.03 -5.45 -2.43
CA SER A 88 -17.90 -4.66 -2.92
C SER A 88 -16.57 -5.13 -2.31
N PRO A 89 -15.45 -5.03 -3.04
CA PRO A 89 -14.12 -5.29 -2.50
C PRO A 89 -13.75 -4.27 -1.42
N VAL A 90 -12.98 -4.73 -0.44
CA VAL A 90 -12.43 -3.93 0.66
C VAL A 90 -10.98 -3.61 0.33
N ALA A 91 -10.54 -2.37 0.57
CA ALA A 91 -9.10 -2.09 0.60
C ALA A 91 -8.54 -2.24 2.00
N ASP A 92 -7.35 -2.78 2.05
CA ASP A 92 -6.54 -2.88 3.24
C ASP A 92 -5.31 -2.01 3.03
N ILE A 93 -4.97 -1.19 4.01
CA ILE A 93 -3.70 -0.45 4.03
C ILE A 93 -2.87 -1.02 5.15
N THR A 94 -1.68 -1.49 4.81
CA THR A 94 -0.72 -2.02 5.79
C THR A 94 0.59 -1.26 5.65
N VAL A 95 1.12 -0.80 6.78
CA VAL A 95 2.45 -0.21 6.86
C VAL A 95 3.37 -1.23 7.50
N PHE A 96 4.49 -1.50 6.84
CA PHE A 96 5.51 -2.44 7.25
C PHE A 96 6.77 -1.70 7.69
N ASP A 97 7.44 -2.23 8.70
CA ASP A 97 8.85 -1.93 8.98
C ASP A 97 9.72 -2.64 7.92
N THR A 98 10.57 -1.90 7.22
CA THR A 98 11.33 -2.46 6.08
C THR A 98 12.49 -3.36 6.51
N VAL A 99 12.98 -3.19 7.73
CA VAL A 99 14.11 -3.97 8.29
C VAL A 99 13.67 -5.36 8.72
N THR A 100 12.53 -5.44 9.40
CA THR A 100 11.96 -6.67 9.93
C THR A 100 10.97 -7.32 8.96
N GLY A 101 10.28 -6.52 8.13
CA GLY A 101 9.15 -6.95 7.31
C GLY A 101 7.84 -7.09 8.11
N ALA A 102 7.83 -6.70 9.39
CA ALA A 102 6.66 -6.82 10.25
C ALA A 102 5.66 -5.68 9.99
N PRO A 103 4.33 -5.94 10.06
CA PRO A 103 3.34 -4.89 10.01
C PRO A 103 3.40 -4.04 11.30
N VAL A 104 3.54 -2.73 11.15
CA VAL A 104 3.50 -1.75 12.26
C VAL A 104 2.15 -1.07 12.41
N TRP A 105 1.37 -1.04 11.32
CA TRP A 105 -0.01 -0.54 11.31
C TRP A 105 -0.81 -1.21 10.20
N HIS A 106 -2.10 -1.40 10.44
CA HIS A 106 -3.03 -1.98 9.47
C HIS A 106 -4.42 -1.38 9.69
N ASP A 107 -5.09 -1.03 8.60
CA ASP A 107 -6.48 -0.60 8.63
C ASP A 107 -7.25 -1.09 7.40
N GLU A 108 -8.56 -1.27 7.59
CA GLU A 108 -9.50 -1.72 6.57
C GLU A 108 -10.42 -0.56 6.18
N THR A 109 -10.53 -0.25 4.90
CA THR A 109 -11.28 0.93 4.42
C THR A 109 -12.77 0.89 4.75
N ASP A 110 -13.35 -0.28 5.05
CA ASP A 110 -14.74 -0.38 5.50
C ASP A 110 -14.98 0.17 6.92
N ARG A 111 -13.93 0.27 7.74
CA ARG A 111 -13.99 0.99 9.02
C ARG A 111 -13.86 2.49 8.82
N LEU A 112 -13.13 2.91 7.78
CA LEU A 112 -12.94 4.31 7.42
C LEU A 112 -14.20 4.92 6.78
N SER A 113 -14.95 4.14 6.00
CA SER A 113 -16.20 4.59 5.39
C SER A 113 -17.35 4.77 6.40
N THR A 114 -17.33 4.03 7.52
CA THR A 114 -18.37 4.07 8.57
C THR A 114 -18.19 5.18 9.61
N ARG A 115 -16.99 5.74 9.78
CA ARG A 115 -16.72 6.84 10.75
C ARG A 115 -17.45 8.15 10.44
N GLY A 116 -17.90 8.35 9.20
CA GLY A 116 -18.63 9.53 8.73
C GLY A 116 -20.14 9.35 8.52
N GLY A 117 -20.75 8.25 8.98
CA GLY A 117 -22.21 8.05 8.95
C GLY A 117 -22.83 7.80 7.56
N ARG A 118 -22.05 7.79 6.48
CA ARG A 118 -22.51 7.48 5.12
C ARG A 118 -21.67 6.36 4.50
N GLN A 119 -22.26 5.17 4.46
CA GLN A 119 -21.71 4.00 3.80
C GLN A 119 -21.55 4.29 2.30
N SER A 120 -20.31 4.38 1.83
CA SER A 120 -20.02 4.50 0.39
C SER A 120 -20.44 3.20 -0.28
N SER A 121 -21.27 3.26 -1.32
CA SER A 121 -21.60 2.12 -2.19
C SER A 121 -20.47 1.80 -3.19
N THR A 122 -19.40 2.59 -3.17
CA THR A 122 -18.27 2.52 -4.10
C THR A 122 -17.24 1.54 -3.53
N PRO A 123 -16.60 0.71 -4.38
CA PRO A 123 -15.49 -0.15 -3.93
C PRO A 123 -14.44 0.69 -3.23
N GLY A 124 -14.01 0.30 -2.03
CA GLY A 124 -12.99 1.02 -1.26
C GLY A 124 -11.67 0.97 -2.01
N ILE A 125 -11.44 1.91 -2.91
CA ILE A 125 -10.26 1.94 -3.76
C ILE A 125 -9.32 2.98 -3.18
N VAL A 126 -8.14 2.52 -2.73
CA VAL A 126 -7.03 3.42 -2.45
C VAL A 126 -6.43 3.85 -3.78
N SER A 127 -6.56 5.13 -4.10
CA SER A 127 -6.05 5.70 -5.35
C SER A 127 -4.68 6.37 -5.19
N SER A 128 -4.31 6.74 -3.97
CA SER A 128 -3.01 7.36 -3.66
C SER A 128 -2.56 7.01 -2.26
N LEU A 129 -1.24 6.85 -2.10
CA LEU A 129 -0.53 6.85 -0.82
C LEU A 129 0.55 7.93 -0.92
N VAL A 130 0.62 8.82 0.08
CA VAL A 130 1.61 9.90 0.15
C VAL A 130 2.10 10.03 1.58
N TRP A 131 3.40 9.87 1.78
CA TRP A 131 4.04 10.17 3.06
C TRP A 131 4.32 11.66 3.23
N ASP A 132 4.22 12.15 4.46
CA ASP A 132 4.80 13.45 4.80
C ASP A 132 6.34 13.37 4.86
N PRO A 133 7.06 14.50 4.69
CA PRO A 133 8.52 14.51 4.70
C PRO A 133 9.17 13.97 5.99
N SER A 134 8.46 13.96 7.12
CA SER A 134 8.98 13.45 8.39
C SER A 134 8.74 11.95 8.62
N SER A 135 8.13 11.25 7.66
CA SER A 135 7.75 9.81 7.76
C SER A 135 6.77 9.49 8.90
N ARG A 136 6.06 10.49 9.44
CA ARG A 136 5.17 10.31 10.60
C ARG A 136 3.70 10.27 10.23
N TRP A 137 3.34 10.82 9.08
CA TRP A 137 1.99 10.87 8.57
C TRP A 137 1.93 10.19 7.21
N LEU A 138 0.92 9.33 7.07
CA LEU A 138 0.54 8.73 5.81
C LEU A 138 -0.80 9.33 5.40
N PHE A 139 -0.82 9.98 4.24
CA PHE A 139 -2.03 10.47 3.59
C PHE A 139 -2.46 9.49 2.52
N PHE A 140 -3.76 9.24 2.43
CA PHE A 140 -4.29 8.30 1.45
C PHE A 140 -5.70 8.66 1.03
N THR A 141 -6.00 8.39 -0.24
CA THR A 141 -7.31 8.72 -0.81
C THR A 141 -8.13 7.46 -1.01
N VAL A 142 -9.29 7.39 -0.36
CA VAL A 142 -10.27 6.31 -0.51
C VAL A 142 -11.59 6.91 -0.99
N ASP A 143 -12.10 6.47 -2.13
CA ASP A 143 -13.41 6.88 -2.66
C ASP A 143 -13.62 8.42 -2.66
N SER A 144 -12.58 9.18 -3.02
CA SER A 144 -12.54 10.65 -3.03
C SER A 144 -12.46 11.34 -1.66
N ARG A 145 -12.24 10.60 -0.57
CA ARG A 145 -11.91 11.16 0.75
C ARG A 145 -10.41 11.10 0.98
N LEU A 146 -9.82 12.20 1.44
CA LEU A 146 -8.44 12.20 1.92
C LEU A 146 -8.43 11.90 3.42
N LEU A 147 -7.68 10.89 3.79
CA LEU A 147 -7.48 10.47 5.16
C LEU A 147 -6.01 10.63 5.52
N ALA A 148 -5.74 10.91 6.79
CA ALA A 148 -4.40 11.00 7.32
C ALA A 148 -4.29 10.14 8.57
N HIS A 149 -3.27 9.28 8.60
CA HIS A 149 -2.95 8.47 9.77
C HIS A 149 -1.55 8.81 10.26
N ARG A 150 -1.39 8.96 11.58
CA ARG A 150 -0.10 9.21 12.21
C ARG A 150 0.53 7.90 12.69
N ILE A 151 1.62 7.50 12.05
CA ILE A 151 2.35 6.28 12.43
C ILE A 151 2.94 6.39 13.84
N GLY A 152 2.75 5.33 14.62
CA GLY A 152 3.24 5.24 15.99
C GLY A 152 2.33 5.87 17.05
N ARG A 153 1.14 6.35 16.68
CA ARG A 153 0.05 6.71 17.61
C ARG A 153 -1.29 6.16 17.11
N GLN A 154 -2.24 5.94 18.02
CA GLN A 154 -3.62 5.54 17.68
C GLN A 154 -4.52 6.73 17.28
N ASP A 155 -3.94 7.89 16.98
CA ASP A 155 -4.69 9.10 16.65
C ASP A 155 -4.87 9.19 15.12
N ASP A 156 -6.11 9.01 14.64
CA ASP A 156 -6.49 9.21 13.23
C ASP A 156 -7.10 10.60 13.03
N MET A 157 -6.81 11.25 11.89
CA MET A 157 -7.41 12.54 11.54
C MET A 157 -8.02 12.50 10.14
N GLU A 158 -9.32 12.75 10.03
CA GLU A 158 -10.02 12.94 8.75
C GLU A 158 -9.90 14.39 8.31
N LEU A 159 -9.35 14.64 7.12
CA LEU A 159 -9.10 15.99 6.60
C LEU A 159 -10.24 16.53 5.72
N GLY A 160 -11.33 15.76 5.57
CA GLY A 160 -12.52 16.13 4.82
C GLY A 160 -12.52 15.65 3.36
N ALA A 161 -13.66 15.86 2.68
CA ALA A 161 -13.83 15.56 1.25
C ALA A 161 -13.33 16.74 0.41
N PHE A 162 -12.48 16.46 -0.58
CA PHE A 162 -12.09 17.48 -1.55
C PHE A 162 -13.16 17.59 -2.64
N ALA A 163 -13.77 18.77 -2.78
CA ALA A 163 -14.43 19.10 -4.03
C ALA A 163 -13.34 19.20 -5.12
N PRO A 164 -13.55 18.62 -6.32
CA PRO A 164 -12.60 18.82 -7.41
C PRO A 164 -12.43 20.32 -7.62
N ALA A 165 -11.17 20.77 -7.71
CA ALA A 165 -10.86 22.16 -7.97
C ALA A 165 -11.64 22.60 -9.21
N ALA A 166 -12.54 23.57 -9.04
CA ALA A 166 -13.15 24.25 -10.18
C ALA A 166 -12.00 24.72 -11.07
N ALA A 167 -12.07 24.36 -12.35
CA ALA A 167 -11.10 24.76 -13.35
C ALA A 167 -10.80 26.26 -13.19
N PHE A 168 -9.51 26.59 -13.09
CA PHE A 168 -9.08 27.96 -13.33
C PHE A 168 -9.49 28.30 -14.76
N ASP A 169 -10.61 29.01 -14.92
CA ASP A 169 -10.94 29.73 -16.13
C ASP A 169 -9.86 30.79 -16.32
N ALA A 170 -8.94 30.52 -17.25
CA ALA A 170 -8.08 31.54 -17.83
C ALA A 170 -8.93 32.34 -18.82
N GLY A 171 -9.58 33.39 -18.32
CA GLY A 171 -10.17 34.48 -19.10
C GLY A 171 -9.29 35.71 -19.06
#